data_AF-A0A6B3HGG4-F1
#
_entry.id   AF-A0A6B3HGG4-F1
#
_cell.length_a   1.000
_cell.length_b   1.000
_cell.length_c   1.000
_cell.angle_alpha   90.00
_cell.angle_beta   90.00
_cell.angle_gamma   90.00
#
_symmetry.space_group_name_H-M   'P 1'
#
loop_
_entity.id
_entity.type
_entity.pdbx_description
1 polymer ?
#
loop_
_entity_poly.entity_id
_entity_poly.type
_entity_poly.pdbx_seq_one_letter_code
_entity_poly.pdbx_strand_id
1 'polypeptide(L)' 'ARTDNGGSLGVSRRLGYEPDGLQVQVIRGAATTLQRLRVDRAGWEKHRGIDVTMEGLDACRADFGV' A
#
# COMPACT_ATOMS: atom_id res chain seq x y z
N ALA A 1 -0.66 6.05 5.89
CA ALA A 1 -2.10 6.21 6.21
C ALA A 1 -2.25 7.07 7.46
N ARG A 2 -3.28 7.93 7.55
CA ARG A 2 -3.57 8.61 8.84
C ARG A 2 -3.91 7.56 9.89
N THR A 3 -3.40 7.76 11.12
CA THR A 3 -3.57 6.78 12.20
C THR A 3 -5.02 6.60 12.64
N ASP A 4 -5.88 7.60 12.38
CA ASP A 4 -7.31 7.59 12.64
C ASP A 4 -8.16 6.93 11.52
N ASN A 5 -7.55 6.59 10.37
CA ASN A 5 -8.26 5.96 9.26
C ASN A 5 -8.29 4.43 9.41
N GLY A 6 -9.16 3.95 10.30
CA GLY A 6 -9.31 2.54 10.61
C GLY A 6 -9.65 1.66 9.39
N GLY A 7 -10.46 2.16 8.45
CA GLY A 7 -10.86 1.43 7.24
C GLY A 7 -9.66 1.13 6.32
N SER A 8 -8.88 2.17 5.99
CA SER A 8 -7.67 2.00 5.17
C SER A 8 -6.62 1.11 5.85
N LEU A 9 -6.43 1.28 7.17
CA LEU A 9 -5.51 0.44 7.95
C LEU A 9 -5.97 -1.03 8.00
N GLY A 10 -7.28 -1.28 8.08
CA GLY A 10 -7.85 -2.62 8.03
C GLY A 10 -7.59 -3.33 6.69
N VAL A 11 -7.82 -2.64 5.57
CA VAL A 11 -7.51 -3.17 4.23
C VAL A 11 -6.02 -3.47 4.11
N SER A 12 -5.17 -2.56 4.56
CA SER A 12 -3.71 -2.74 4.50
C SER A 12 -3.26 -4.00 5.23
N ARG A 13 -3.73 -4.22 6.47
CA ARG A 13 -3.45 -5.44 7.23
C ARG A 13 -3.95 -6.70 6.53
N ARG A 14 -5.16 -6.66 5.96
CA ARG A 14 -5.72 -7.82 5.21
C ARG A 14 -4.87 -8.19 4.00
N LEU A 15 -4.24 -7.21 3.35
CA LEU A 15 -3.37 -7.40 2.20
C LEU A 15 -1.91 -7.72 2.57
N GLY A 16 -1.59 -7.86 3.87
CA GLY A 16 -0.25 -8.22 4.33
C GLY A 16 0.74 -7.06 4.45
N TYR A 17 0.26 -5.81 4.47
CA TYR A 17 1.12 -4.67 4.80
C TYR A 17 1.41 -4.61 6.29
N GLU A 18 2.67 -4.34 6.63
CA GLU A 18 3.15 -4.16 7.99
C GLU A 18 3.52 -2.69 8.28
N PRO A 19 3.38 -2.21 9.53
CA PRO A 19 3.95 -0.94 9.98
C PRO A 19 5.45 -0.83 9.71
N ASP A 20 5.87 0.27 9.08
CA ASP A 20 7.28 0.55 8.73
C ASP A 20 7.69 1.97 9.15
N GLY A 21 7.24 2.37 10.35
CA GLY A 21 7.55 3.66 10.97
C GLY A 21 6.40 4.68 10.92
N LEU A 22 6.67 5.84 11.53
CA LEU A 22 5.74 6.97 11.62
C LEU A 22 6.34 8.19 10.93
N GLN A 23 5.46 9.04 10.38
CA GLN A 23 5.83 10.31 9.78
C GLN A 23 4.85 11.39 10.20
N VAL A 24 5.32 12.61 10.47
CA VAL A 24 4.44 13.77 10.70
C VAL A 24 4.41 14.61 9.43
N GLN A 25 3.21 14.99 8.98
CA GLN A 25 2.99 15.88 7.85
C GLN A 25 1.91 16.91 8.18
N VAL A 26 1.91 18.06 7.50
CA VAL A 26 0.83 19.04 7.62
C VAL A 26 -0.29 18.67 6.64
N ILE A 27 -1.46 18.34 7.16
CA ILE A 27 -2.66 18.05 6.37
C ILE A 27 -3.73 19.08 6.76
N ARG A 28 -4.16 19.90 5.79
CA ARG A 28 -5.16 20.95 6.01
C ARG A 28 -4.80 21.89 7.18
N GLY A 29 -3.51 22.25 7.27
CA GLY A 29 -2.99 23.15 8.30
C GLY A 29 -2.72 22.49 9.66
N ALA A 30 -3.02 21.20 9.85
CA ALA A 30 -2.79 20.50 11.10
C ALA A 30 -1.64 19.50 10.98
N ALA A 31 -0.73 19.49 11.97
CA ALA A 31 0.26 18.42 12.12
C ALA A 31 -0.46 17.09 12.35
N THR A 32 -0.24 16.14 11.44
CA THR A 32 -0.92 14.85 11.39
C THR A 32 0.11 13.74 11.34
N THR A 33 -0.02 12.77 12.25
CA THR A 33 0.80 11.56 12.25
C THR A 33 0.26 10.55 11.24
N LEU A 34 1.15 10.02 10.42
CA LEU A 34 0.91 8.99 9.42
C LEU A 34 1.66 7.72 9.80
N GLN A 35 0.96 6.58 9.73
CA GLN A 35 1.57 5.26 9.70
C GLN A 35 2.16 4.98 8.32
N ARG A 36 3.47 4.75 8.24
CA ARG A 36 4.09 4.15 7.05
C ARG A 36 3.78 2.66 7.03
N LEU A 37 3.50 2.13 5.85
CA LEU A 37 3.14 0.74 5.65
C LEU A 37 4.00 0.18 4.53
N ARG A 38 4.47 -1.05 4.69
CA ARG A 38 5.30 -1.75 3.71
C ARG A 38 4.81 -3.17 3.53
N VAL A 39 4.76 -3.62 2.29
CA VAL A 39 4.62 -5.04 1.94
C VAL A 39 5.78 -5.36 1.00
N ASP A 40 6.50 -6.45 1.28
CA ASP A 40 7.50 -6.95 0.36
C ASP A 40 6.92 -8.05 -0.54
N ARG A 41 7.73 -8.53 -1.50
CA ARG A 41 7.28 -9.51 -2.49
C ARG A 41 6.80 -10.82 -1.86
N ALA A 42 7.46 -11.29 -0.79
CA ALA A 42 7.14 -12.53 -0.09
C ALA A 42 5.89 -12.37 0.79
N GLY A 43 5.77 -11.23 1.48
CA GLY A 43 4.59 -10.84 2.23
C GLY A 43 3.35 -10.78 1.34
N TRP A 44 3.45 -10.17 0.15
CA TRP A 44 2.36 -10.20 -0.82
C TRP A 44 2.01 -11.62 -1.27
N GLU A 45 3.01 -12.46 -1.54
CA GLU A 45 2.83 -13.84 -1.99
C GLU A 45 2.10 -14.71 -0.95
N LYS A 46 2.39 -14.49 0.33
CA LYS A 46 1.73 -15.19 1.43
C LYS A 46 0.27 -14.79 1.61
N HIS A 47 -0.07 -13.54 1.31
CA HIS A 47 -1.40 -12.98 1.58
C HIS A 47 -2.29 -12.86 0.35
N ARG A 48 -1.75 -13.03 -0.87
CA ARG A 48 -2.58 -13.02 -2.09
C ARG A 48 -3.62 -14.14 -2.00
N GLY A 49 -4.88 -13.76 -2.19
CA GLY A 49 -6.00 -14.69 -2.21
C GLY A 49 -7.12 -14.25 -3.15
N ILE A 50 -6.85 -13.25 -3.98
CA ILE A 50 -7.77 -12.73 -4.99
C ILE A 50 -7.11 -13.02 -6.34
N ASP A 51 -7.81 -13.75 -7.20
CA ASP A 51 -7.36 -13.97 -8.56
C ASP A 51 -7.55 -12.69 -9.38
N VAL A 52 -6.48 -12.29 -10.06
CA VAL A 52 -6.43 -11.05 -10.84
C VAL A 52 -5.90 -11.39 -12.22
N THR A 53 -6.65 -11.00 -13.25
CA THR A 53 -6.24 -11.05 -14.66
C THR A 53 -5.80 -9.66 -15.11
N MET A 54 -4.74 -9.59 -15.92
CA MET A 54 -4.24 -8.35 -16.51
C MET A 54 -4.24 -8.49 -18.03
N GLU A 55 -4.81 -7.52 -18.72
CA GLU A 55 -4.87 -7.46 -20.19
C GLU A 55 -4.24 -6.16 -20.69
N GLY A 56 -3.67 -6.17 -21.90
CA GLY A 56 -3.02 -4.99 -22.49
C GLY A 56 -1.67 -4.61 -21.88
N LEU A 57 -1.14 -5.39 -20.94
CA LEU A 57 0.13 -5.11 -20.26
C LEU A 57 1.29 -4.93 -21.26
N ASP A 58 1.37 -5.78 -22.28
CA ASP A 58 2.49 -5.76 -23.23
C ASP A 58 2.58 -4.45 -24.03
N ALA A 59 1.46 -3.76 -24.26
CA ALA A 59 1.43 -2.50 -25.00
C ALA A 59 2.07 -1.34 -24.23
N CYS A 60 2.17 -1.43 -22.89
CA CYS A 60 2.68 -0.35 -22.03
C CYS A 60 3.94 -0.71 -21.25
N ARG A 61 4.48 -1.94 -21.37
CA ARG A 61 5.71 -2.38 -20.65
C ARG A 61 6.87 -1.41 -20.81
N ALA A 62 7.11 -0.95 -22.04
CA ALA A 62 8.22 -0.06 -22.37
C ALA A 62 8.18 1.27 -21.62
N ASP A 63 6.99 1.77 -21.28
CA ASP A 63 6.82 3.01 -20.50
C ASP A 63 7.33 2.88 -19.05
N PHE A 64 7.46 1.64 -18.55
CA PHE A 64 7.94 1.31 -17.21
C PHE A 64 9.36 0.72 -17.19
N GLY A 65 10.09 0.75 -18.32
CA GLY A 65 11.48 0.28 -18.42
C GLY A 65 11.64 -1.24 -18.43
N VAL A 66 10.58 -1.98 -18.79
CA VAL A 66 10.54 -3.44 -18.92
C VAL A 66 10.03 -3.89 -20.28
#